data_AF-A0A9D6LYL9-F1
#
_entry.id   AF-A0A9D6LYL9-F1
#
_cell.length_a   1.000
_cell.length_b   1.000
_cell.length_c   1.000
_cell.angle_alpha   90.00
_cell.angle_beta   90.00
_cell.angle_gamma   90.00
#
_symmetry.space_group_name_H-M   'P 1'
#
loop_
_entity.id
_entity.type
_entity.pdbx_description
1 polymer ?
#
loop_
_entity_poly.entity_id
_entity_poly.type
_entity_poly.pdbx_seq_one_letter_code
_entity_poly.pdbx_strand_id
1 'polypeptide(L)' 'ANAAEAFGIGLEDYLASAGVCVIEWAEKIRAALPAENLWITFEHLGADARKIIFDPRGARYQELLRQLGTN' A
#
# COMPACT_ATOMS: atom_id res chain seq x y z
N ALA A 1 6.19 13.26 9.00
CA ALA A 1 5.42 12.73 7.87
C ALA A 1 3.95 12.79 8.22
N ASN A 2 3.24 13.74 7.60
CA ASN A 2 1.78 13.82 7.58
C ASN A 2 1.33 14.04 6.12
N ALA A 3 0.02 14.04 5.87
CA ALA A 3 -0.52 14.20 4.52
C ALA A 3 -0.06 15.50 3.82
N ALA A 4 0.01 16.62 4.53
CA ALA A 4 0.40 17.91 3.96
C ALA A 4 1.88 17.93 3.54
N GLU A 5 2.77 17.37 4.37
CA GLU A 5 4.19 17.20 4.02
C GLU A 5 4.36 16.28 2.80
N ALA A 6 3.53 15.23 2.69
CA ALA A 6 3.59 14.30 1.58
C ALA A 6 3.17 14.95 0.24
N PHE A 7 2.11 15.76 0.24
CA PHE A 7 1.76 16.56 -0.95
C PHE A 7 2.80 17.65 -1.23
N GLY A 8 3.39 18.25 -0.19
CA GLY A 8 4.45 19.25 -0.35
C GLY A 8 5.72 18.75 -1.06
N ILE A 9 5.92 17.43 -1.15
CA ILE A 9 7.02 16.80 -1.89
C ILE A 9 6.59 16.18 -3.23
N GLY A 10 5.34 16.41 -3.68
CA GLY A 10 4.82 15.95 -4.96
C GLY A 10 4.34 14.49 -4.99
N LEU A 11 3.88 13.93 -3.87
CA LEU A 11 3.34 12.56 -3.81
C LEU A 11 2.24 12.31 -4.85
N GLU A 12 1.42 13.31 -5.13
CA GLU A 12 0.34 13.26 -6.12
C GLU A 12 0.81 12.89 -7.52
N ASP A 13 2.00 13.36 -7.94
CA ASP A 13 2.55 13.06 -9.27
C ASP A 13 2.93 11.59 -9.38
N TYR A 14 3.47 11.02 -8.29
CA TYR A 14 3.78 9.59 -8.22
C TYR A 14 2.50 8.75 -8.24
N LEU A 15 1.49 9.14 -7.45
CA LEU A 15 0.21 8.44 -7.38
C LEU A 15 -0.57 8.51 -8.70
N ALA A 16 -0.42 9.59 -9.47
CA ALA A 16 -1.05 9.77 -10.78
C ALA A 16 -0.28 9.10 -11.93
N SER A 17 0.95 8.63 -11.68
CA SER A 17 1.77 7.99 -12.71
C SER A 17 1.19 6.63 -13.13
N ALA A 18 1.60 6.14 -14.31
CA ALA A 18 1.27 4.78 -14.75
C ALA A 18 2.08 3.67 -14.02
N GLY A 19 2.94 4.06 -13.08
CA GLY A 19 3.80 3.14 -12.32
C GLY A 19 3.10 2.50 -11.12
N VAL A 20 3.88 1.77 -10.33
CA VAL A 20 3.45 1.22 -9.03
C VAL A 20 4.16 1.98 -7.93
N CYS A 21 3.39 2.53 -6.99
CA CYS A 21 3.92 3.13 -5.77
C CYS A 21 3.92 2.11 -4.63
N VAL A 22 5.07 1.90 -4.00
CA VAL A 22 5.20 1.18 -2.74
C VAL A 22 5.56 2.19 -1.67
N ILE A 23 4.73 2.29 -0.63
CA ILE A 23 4.85 3.31 0.41
C ILE A 23 5.01 2.62 1.75
N GLU A 24 6.15 2.83 2.41
CA GLU A 24 6.38 2.41 3.79
C GLU A 24 5.80 3.42 4.78
N TRP A 25 5.41 2.95 5.98
CA TRP A 25 4.79 3.79 7.02
C TRP A 25 3.56 4.57 6.53
N ALA A 26 2.80 3.95 5.61
CA ALA A 26 1.65 4.53 4.91
C ALA A 26 0.56 5.04 5.87
N GLU A 27 0.49 4.50 7.09
CA GLU A 27 -0.44 4.93 8.15
C GLU A 27 -0.25 6.41 8.54
N LYS A 28 0.97 6.94 8.41
CA LYS A 28 1.28 8.35 8.73
C LYS A 28 0.65 9.33 7.73
N ILE A 29 0.33 8.87 6.53
CA ILE A 29 -0.19 9.71 5.44
C ILE A 29 -1.53 9.19 4.93
N ARG A 30 -2.28 8.44 5.75
CA ARG A 30 -3.52 7.77 5.34
C ARG A 30 -4.53 8.67 4.61
N ALA A 31 -4.60 9.95 5.00
CA ALA A 31 -5.50 10.94 4.38
C ALA A 31 -5.06 11.39 2.97
N ALA A 32 -3.80 11.19 2.59
CA ALA A 32 -3.26 11.49 1.27
C ALA A 32 -3.32 10.30 0.30
N LEU A 33 -3.65 9.10 0.79
CA LEU A 33 -3.64 7.88 -0.02
C LEU A 33 -4.97 7.69 -0.76
N PRO A 34 -4.95 7.07 -1.96
CA PRO A 34 -6.18 6.71 -2.66
C PRO A 34 -7.01 5.72 -1.82
N ALA A 35 -8.33 5.82 -1.93
CA ALA A 35 -9.25 4.90 -1.23
C ALA A 35 -9.04 3.43 -1.66
N GLU A 36 -8.71 3.23 -2.94
CA GLU A 36 -8.32 1.93 -3.49
C GLU A 36 -6.80 1.74 -3.44
N ASN A 37 -6.36 0.70 -2.75
CA ASN A 37 -4.96 0.31 -2.60
C ASN A 37 -4.86 -1.18 -2.19
N LEU A 38 -3.66 -1.75 -2.28
CA LEU A 38 -3.34 -3.00 -1.60
C LEU A 38 -2.59 -2.65 -0.31
N TRP A 39 -3.26 -2.77 0.83
CA TRP A 39 -2.62 -2.55 2.11
C TRP A 39 -1.91 -3.83 2.54
N ILE A 40 -0.62 -3.73 2.89
CA ILE A 40 0.18 -4.88 3.30
C ILE A 40 0.72 -4.64 4.71
N THR A 41 0.40 -5.55 5.62
CA THR A 41 0.89 -5.51 7.01
C THR A 41 1.86 -6.66 7.23
N PHE A 42 2.99 -6.36 7.86
CA PHE A 42 3.99 -7.33 8.28
C PHE A 42 3.92 -7.48 9.80
N GLU A 43 3.55 -8.66 10.28
CA GLU A 43 3.58 -9.01 11.70
C GLU A 43 4.84 -9.84 12.01
N HIS A 44 5.56 -9.46 13.05
CA HIS A 44 6.69 -10.25 13.56
C HIS A 44 6.16 -11.45 14.35
N LEU A 45 6.56 -12.66 13.95
CA LEU A 45 6.22 -13.90 14.66
C LEU A 45 7.37 -14.44 15.54
N GLY A 46 8.47 -13.70 15.64
CA GLY A 46 9.72 -14.13 16.29
C GLY A 46 10.77 -14.64 15.30
N ALA A 47 12.04 -14.58 15.70
CA ALA A 47 13.20 -14.88 14.85
C ALA A 47 13.08 -14.22 13.45
N ASP A 48 13.27 -15.02 12.40
CA ASP A 48 13.20 -14.58 11.01
C ASP A 48 11.82 -14.84 10.37
N ALA A 49 10.82 -15.24 11.16
CA ALA A 49 9.47 -15.49 10.68
C ALA A 49 8.65 -14.19 10.63
N ARG A 50 7.91 -14.00 9.54
CA ARG A 50 6.95 -12.90 9.36
C ARG A 50 5.64 -13.46 8.87
N LYS A 51 4.54 -12.85 9.32
CA LYS A 51 3.22 -13.03 8.72
C LYS A 51 2.91 -11.80 7.89
N ILE A 52 2.61 -12.02 6.62
CA ILE A 52 2.27 -10.96 5.67
C ILE A 52 0.76 -11.04 5.44
N ILE A 53 0.07 -9.93 5.70
CA ILE A 53 -1.38 -9.82 5.56
C ILE A 53 -1.66 -8.85 4.42
N PHE A 54 -2.39 -9.32 3.42
CA PHE A 54 -2.84 -8.54 2.28
C PHE A 54 -4.30 -8.13 2.47
N ASP A 55 -4.58 -6.83 2.47
CA ASP A 55 -5.92 -6.24 2.55
C ASP A 55 -6.20 -5.45 1.25
N PRO A 56 -6.75 -6.11 0.21
CA PRO A 56 -7.04 -5.47 -1.07
C PRO A 56 -8.30 -4.61 -1.00
N ARG A 57 -8.17 -3.32 -1.31
CA ARG A 57 -9.28 -2.35 -1.35
C ARG A 57 -9.54 -1.91 -2.78
N GLY A 58 -10.72 -2.23 -3.30
CA GLY A 58 -11.09 -1.96 -4.69
C GLY A 58 -10.93 -3.19 -5.59
N ALA A 59 -11.72 -3.24 -6.67
CA ALA A 59 -11.83 -4.41 -7.53
C ALA A 59 -10.49 -4.80 -8.18
N ARG A 60 -9.68 -3.80 -8.58
CA ARG A 60 -8.37 -4.02 -9.19
C ARG A 60 -7.44 -4.83 -8.29
N TYR A 61 -7.38 -4.49 -7.00
CA TYR A 61 -6.46 -5.11 -6.04
C TYR A 61 -6.98 -6.47 -5.55
N GLN A 62 -8.29 -6.66 -5.50
CA GLN A 62 -8.90 -7.97 -5.23
C GLN A 62 -8.57 -8.96 -6.36
N GLU A 63 -8.70 -8.52 -7.60
CA GLU A 63 -8.33 -9.32 -8.77
C GLU A 63 -6.82 -9.62 -8.80
N LEU A 64 -5.98 -8.62 -8.48
CA LEU A 64 -4.54 -8.82 -8.36
C LEU A 64 -4.19 -9.93 -7.33
N LEU A 65 -4.81 -9.90 -6.15
CA LEU A 65 -4.58 -10.91 -5.12
C LEU A 65 -5.06 -12.30 -5.56
N ARG A 66 -6.18 -12.37 -6.28
CA ARG A 66 -6.71 -13.62 -6.86
C ARG A 66 -5.70 -14.25 -7.83
N GLN A 67 -5.09 -13.45 -8.70
CA GLN A 67 -4.08 -13.91 -9.66
C GLN A 67 -2.81 -14.44 -8.97
N LEU A 68 -2.41 -13.83 -7.85
CA LEU A 68 -1.27 -14.25 -7.05
C LEU A 68 -1.46 -15.63 -6.39
N GLY A 69 -2.69 -15.96 -5.97
CA GLY A 69 -3.03 -17.23 -5.32
C GLY A 69 -3.27 -18.40 -6.27
N THR A 70 -3.22 -18.18 -7.59
CA THR A 70 -3.45 -19.20 -8.62
C THR A 70 -2.18 -19.79 -9.25
N ASN A 71 -1.01 -19.59 -8.63
CA ASN A 71 0.26 -20.23 -9.03
C ASN A 71 0.48 -21.56 -8.31
#